data_AF-A0A0Q7UCF8-F1
#
_entry.id   AF-A0A0Q7UCF8-F1
#
_cell.length_a   1.000
_cell.length_b   1.000
_cell.length_c   1.000
_cell.angle_alpha   90.00
_cell.angle_beta   90.00
_cell.angle_gamma   90.00
#
_symmetry.space_group_name_H-M   'P 1'
#
loop_
_entity.id
_entity.type
_entity.pdbx_description
1 polymer ?
#
loop_
_entity_poly.entity_id
_entity_poly.type
_entity_poly.pdbx_seq_one_letter_code
_entity_poly.pdbx_strand_id
1 'polypeptide(L)'
;MTTQAELDDRYGRTADPARRRMLWGTVIAVAAAGIGWLGWTAVSTSLDAVSVDGLGYEVLDEHSVRVSFQLTAPPGRDVACAVQALDQEFGVVGWKIVRYEGDGGHAMSRTETVPTVAEATTGLVETCWVT
;
A
#
# COMPACT_ATOMS: atom_id res chain seq x y z
N MET A 1 -56.24 25.34 2.48
CA MET A 1 -54.83 25.38 2.06
C MET A 1 -54.66 24.27 1.04
N THR A 2 -54.44 24.61 -0.23
CA THR A 2 -54.20 23.58 -1.27
C THR A 2 -52.82 22.98 -1.06
N THR A 3 -52.72 21.66 -1.11
CA THR A 3 -51.46 20.97 -0.85
C THR A 3 -50.56 21.05 -2.08
N GLN A 4 -49.23 21.00 -1.89
CA GLN A 4 -48.27 21.12 -2.99
C GLN A 4 -48.53 20.10 -4.11
N ALA A 5 -49.01 18.90 -3.75
CA ALA A 5 -49.38 17.84 -4.67
C ALA A 5 -50.53 18.22 -5.64
N GLU A 6 -51.52 19.00 -5.20
CA GLU A 6 -52.63 19.46 -6.07
C GLU A 6 -52.18 20.51 -7.09
N LEU A 7 -51.23 21.37 -6.72
CA LEU A 7 -50.64 22.35 -7.64
C LEU A 7 -49.75 21.65 -8.68
N ASP A 8 -48.96 20.67 -8.26
CA ASP A 8 -48.09 19.90 -9.16
C ASP A 8 -48.88 19.10 -10.20
N ASP A 9 -50.02 18.52 -9.82
CA ASP A 9 -50.93 17.82 -10.73
C ASP A 9 -51.58 18.78 -11.75
N ARG A 10 -52.06 19.95 -11.31
CA ARG A 10 -52.66 20.99 -12.19
C ARG A 10 -51.67 21.60 -13.17
N TYR A 11 -50.40 21.73 -12.80
CA TYR A 11 -49.35 22.28 -13.66
C TYR A 11 -48.53 21.21 -14.38
N GLY A 12 -48.94 19.94 -14.33
CA GLY A 12 -48.30 18.83 -15.06
C GLY A 12 -46.86 18.56 -14.61
N ARG A 13 -46.48 18.98 -13.40
CA ARG A 13 -45.16 18.74 -12.79
C ARG A 13 -45.10 17.38 -12.11
N THR A 14 -45.48 16.32 -12.82
CA THR A 14 -45.37 14.97 -12.27
C THR A 14 -43.91 14.49 -12.38
N ALA A 15 -43.40 13.89 -11.31
CA ALA A 15 -42.07 13.30 -11.33
C ALA A 15 -42.03 12.16 -12.36
N ASP A 16 -41.29 12.34 -13.46
CA ASP A 16 -41.18 11.33 -14.51
C ASP A 16 -40.60 10.01 -13.93
N PRO A 17 -41.39 8.92 -13.90
CA PRO A 17 -40.93 7.64 -13.38
C PRO A 17 -39.76 7.07 -14.20
N ALA A 18 -39.63 7.41 -15.48
CA ALA A 18 -38.50 7.02 -16.31
C ALA A 18 -37.21 7.71 -15.84
N ARG A 19 -37.25 9.02 -15.58
CA ARG A 19 -36.10 9.76 -15.01
C ARG A 19 -35.70 9.22 -13.64
N ARG A 20 -36.67 8.89 -12.78
CA ARG A 20 -36.40 8.28 -11.47
C ARG A 20 -35.77 6.89 -11.63
N ARG A 21 -36.27 6.03 -12.53
CA ARG A 21 -35.68 4.71 -12.81
C ARG A 21 -34.26 4.84 -13.36
N MET A 22 -34.02 5.80 -14.25
CA MET A 22 -32.69 6.07 -14.81
C MET A 22 -31.73 6.52 -13.71
N LEU A 23 -32.13 7.45 -12.83
CA LEU A 23 -31.31 7.89 -11.71
C LEU A 23 -30.95 6.72 -10.78
N TRP A 24 -31.92 5.91 -10.38
CA TRP A 24 -31.65 4.72 -9.56
C TRP A 24 -30.79 3.69 -10.28
N GLY A 25 -31.01 3.48 -11.58
CA GLY A 25 -30.16 2.63 -12.42
C GLY A 25 -28.72 3.09 -12.44
N THR A 26 -28.48 4.40 -12.60
CA THR A 26 -27.13 4.99 -12.55
C THR A 26 -26.51 4.82 -11.16
N VAL A 27 -27.25 5.08 -10.09
CA VAL A 27 -26.76 4.90 -8.71
C VAL A 27 -26.35 3.45 -8.45
N ILE A 28 -27.19 2.48 -8.85
CA ILE A 28 -26.90 1.06 -8.70
C ILE A 28 -25.67 0.67 -9.53
N ALA A 29 -25.57 1.14 -10.77
CA ALA A 29 -24.43 0.85 -11.62
C ALA A 29 -23.11 1.38 -11.03
N VAL A 30 -23.11 2.62 -10.52
CA VAL A 30 -21.93 3.22 -9.86
C VAL A 30 -21.58 2.45 -8.59
N ALA A 31 -22.58 2.11 -7.77
CA ALA A 31 -22.35 1.32 -6.56
C ALA A 31 -21.76 -0.06 -6.87
N ALA A 32 -22.28 -0.76 -7.89
CA ALA A 32 -21.77 -2.06 -8.32
C ALA A 32 -20.33 -1.97 -8.86
N ALA A 33 -20.03 -0.95 -9.67
CA ALA A 33 -18.68 -0.69 -10.16
C ALA A 33 -17.70 -0.39 -9.00
N GLY A 34 -18.13 0.42 -8.02
CA GLY A 34 -17.35 0.72 -6.83
C GLY A 34 -17.05 -0.52 -5.99
N ILE A 35 -18.04 -1.39 -5.76
CA ILE A 35 -17.85 -2.67 -5.06
C ILE A 35 -16.89 -3.58 -5.82
N GLY A 36 -17.07 -3.70 -7.14
CA GLY A 36 -16.17 -4.51 -7.99
C GLY A 36 -14.73 -3.99 -7.94
N TRP A 37 -14.54 -2.68 -8.02
CA TRP A 37 -13.23 -2.05 -7.90
C TRP A 37 -12.58 -2.30 -6.53
N LEU A 38 -13.31 -2.06 -5.44
CA LEU A 38 -12.81 -2.30 -4.08
C LEU A 38 -12.44 -3.77 -3.88
N GLY A 39 -13.29 -4.70 -4.35
CA GLY A 39 -13.00 -6.13 -4.32
C GLY A 39 -11.74 -6.48 -5.10
N TRP A 40 -11.55 -5.89 -6.28
CA TRP A 40 -10.33 -6.09 -7.07
C TRP A 40 -9.08 -5.57 -6.35
N THR A 41 -9.12 -4.36 -5.80
CA THR A 41 -7.97 -3.77 -5.09
C THR A 41 -7.55 -4.60 -3.87
N ALA A 42 -8.50 -5.20 -3.15
CA ALA A 42 -8.21 -6.07 -2.03
C ALA A 42 -7.43 -7.31 -2.48
N VAL A 43 -7.88 -7.96 -3.55
CA VAL A 43 -7.21 -9.15 -4.11
C VAL A 43 -5.83 -8.82 -4.67
N SER A 44 -5.70 -7.74 -5.45
CA SER A 44 -4.43 -7.37 -6.06
C SER A 44 -3.36 -7.06 -5.00
N THR A 45 -3.75 -6.38 -3.92
CA THR A 45 -2.83 -6.06 -2.81
C THR A 45 -2.32 -7.33 -2.12
N SER A 46 -3.15 -8.36 -1.99
CA SER A 46 -2.73 -9.64 -1.41
C SER A 46 -1.77 -10.42 -2.30
N LEU A 47 -1.86 -10.28 -3.62
CA LEU A 47 -0.96 -10.97 -4.57
C LEU A 47 0.45 -10.37 -4.60
N ASP A 48 0.56 -9.06 -4.35
CA ASP A 48 1.84 -8.33 -4.28
C ASP A 48 2.33 -8.15 -2.83
N ALA A 49 1.74 -8.86 -1.87
CA ALA A 49 2.10 -8.74 -0.46
C ALA A 49 3.52 -9.26 -0.19
N VAL A 50 4.40 -8.37 0.24
CA VAL A 50 5.76 -8.67 0.71
C VAL A 50 5.79 -8.51 2.23
N SER A 51 6.32 -9.50 2.95
CA SER A 51 6.49 -9.42 4.41
C SER A 51 7.96 -9.27 4.75
N VAL A 52 8.27 -8.33 5.64
CA VAL A 52 9.63 -8.05 6.08
C VAL A 52 9.64 -7.87 7.59
N ASP A 53 10.51 -8.62 8.24
CA ASP A 53 10.70 -8.58 9.68
C ASP A 53 12.15 -8.21 10.00
N GLY A 54 12.37 -7.07 10.63
CA GLY A 54 13.69 -6.65 11.09
C GLY A 54 14.16 -7.55 12.23
N LEU A 55 15.30 -8.24 12.06
CA LEU A 55 15.87 -9.11 13.07
C LEU A 55 16.81 -8.35 14.01
N GLY A 56 17.49 -7.32 13.49
CA GLY A 56 18.37 -6.45 14.28
C GLY A 56 19.36 -5.68 13.41
N TYR A 57 20.18 -4.87 14.07
CA TYR A 57 21.26 -4.12 13.42
C TYR A 57 22.52 -4.15 14.29
N GLU A 58 23.65 -3.86 13.66
CA GLU A 58 24.96 -3.76 14.28
C GLU A 58 25.71 -2.58 13.65
N VAL A 59 26.09 -1.61 14.47
CA VAL A 59 26.92 -0.48 14.03
C VAL A 59 28.37 -0.98 13.96
N LEU A 60 28.95 -0.93 12.77
CA LEU A 60 30.32 -1.45 12.55
C LEU A 60 31.36 -0.36 12.79
N ASP A 61 31.10 0.83 12.25
CA ASP A 61 31.94 2.03 12.34
C ASP A 61 31.07 3.29 12.13
N GLU A 62 31.69 4.47 12.16
CA GLU A 62 31.01 5.76 11.97
C GLU A 62 30.43 5.95 10.55
N HIS A 63 30.73 5.04 9.62
CA HIS A 63 30.37 5.11 8.20
C HIS A 63 29.60 3.88 7.69
N SER A 64 29.21 2.95 8.56
CA SER A 64 28.49 1.75 8.13
C SER A 64 27.72 1.05 9.24
N VAL A 65 26.52 0.59 8.87
CA VAL A 65 25.66 -0.24 9.72
C VAL A 65 25.28 -1.50 8.98
N ARG A 66 25.34 -2.64 9.68
CA ARG A 66 24.81 -3.92 9.21
C ARG A 66 23.38 -4.08 9.70
N VAL A 67 22.47 -4.42 8.78
CA VAL A 67 21.05 -4.68 9.08
C VAL A 67 20.73 -6.12 8.70
N SER A 68 20.13 -6.85 9.63
CA SER A 68 19.65 -8.21 9.42
C SER A 68 18.13 -8.23 9.45
N PHE A 69 17.52 -8.87 8.45
CA PHE A 69 16.07 -8.94 8.31
C PHE A 69 15.65 -10.26 7.66
N GLN A 70 14.41 -10.65 7.91
CA GLN A 70 13.75 -11.76 7.25
C GLN A 70 12.80 -11.22 6.19
N LEU A 71 12.95 -11.70 4.96
CA LEU A 71 12.15 -11.31 3.81
C LEU A 71 11.31 -12.50 3.33
N THR A 72 10.02 -12.29 3.13
CA THR A 72 9.12 -13.25 2.47
C THR A 72 8.54 -12.60 1.24
N ALA A 73 8.89 -13.13 0.07
CA ALA A 73 8.42 -12.64 -1.22
C ALA A 73 7.34 -13.57 -1.80
N PRO A 74 6.37 -13.04 -2.57
CA PRO A 74 5.43 -13.88 -3.30
C PRO A 74 6.16 -14.71 -4.38
N PRO A 75 5.67 -15.93 -4.68
CA PRO A 75 6.35 -16.83 -5.59
C PRO A 75 6.45 -16.26 -7.01
N GLY A 76 7.66 -16.29 -7.58
CA GLY A 76 7.92 -15.85 -8.96
C GLY A 76 7.87 -14.34 -9.17
N ARG A 77 8.00 -13.55 -8.11
CA ARG A 77 8.03 -12.09 -8.16
C ARG A 77 9.29 -11.56 -7.47
N ASP A 78 10.05 -10.76 -8.20
CA ASP A 78 11.27 -10.14 -7.68
C ASP A 78 10.91 -9.00 -6.74
N VAL A 79 11.71 -8.80 -5.69
CA VAL A 79 11.46 -7.80 -4.65
C VAL A 79 12.65 -6.88 -4.51
N ALA A 80 12.38 -5.59 -4.36
CA ALA A 80 13.35 -4.60 -3.91
C ALA A 80 13.04 -4.15 -2.48
N CYS A 81 14.08 -3.97 -1.69
CA CYS A 81 14.00 -3.50 -0.31
C CYS A 81 14.85 -2.25 -0.12
N ALA A 82 14.26 -1.27 0.54
CA ALA A 82 14.90 -0.06 1.02
C ALA A 82 15.41 -0.26 2.44
N VAL A 83 16.73 -0.33 2.59
CA VAL A 83 17.39 -0.43 3.88
C VAL A 83 17.99 0.92 4.22
N GLN A 84 17.72 1.42 5.44
CA GLN A 84 18.19 2.71 5.89
C GLN A 84 18.86 2.63 7.25
N ALA A 85 19.75 3.60 7.47
CA ALA A 85 20.40 3.84 8.74
C ALA A 85 19.99 5.22 9.27
N LEU A 86 19.76 5.29 10.58
CA LEU A 86 19.25 6.46 11.28
C LEU A 86 20.21 6.90 12.38
N ASP A 87 20.29 8.21 12.63
CA ASP A 87 20.96 8.80 13.79
C ASP A 87 20.05 8.84 15.04
N GLN A 88 20.53 9.50 16.11
CA GLN A 88 19.81 9.63 17.39
C GLN A 88 18.54 10.48 17.30
N GLU A 89 18.45 11.34 16.29
CA GLU A 89 17.31 12.20 16.01
C GLU A 89 16.35 11.55 15.00
N PHE A 90 16.60 10.28 14.63
CA PHE A 90 15.90 9.54 13.59
C PHE A 90 16.07 10.15 12.19
N GLY A 91 17.11 10.95 11.99
CA GLY A 91 17.53 11.46 10.69
C GLY A 91 18.14 10.35 9.84
N VAL A 92 17.80 10.31 8.55
CA VAL A 92 18.36 9.31 7.62
C VAL A 92 19.80 9.68 7.28
N VAL A 93 20.74 8.85 7.74
CA VAL A 93 22.18 9.03 7.52
C VAL A 93 22.78 7.99 6.58
N GLY A 94 21.99 7.01 6.13
CA GLY A 94 22.41 6.04 5.12
C GLY A 94 21.22 5.37 4.46
N TRP A 95 21.36 5.01 3.19
CA TRP A 95 20.31 4.39 2.38
C TRP A 95 20.90 3.43 1.35
N LYS A 96 20.27 2.27 1.16
CA LYS A 96 20.63 1.28 0.15
C LYS A 96 19.40 0.55 -0.35
N ILE A 97 19.27 0.43 -1.67
CA ILE A 97 18.26 -0.44 -2.30
C ILE A 97 18.93 -1.76 -2.67
N VAL A 98 18.35 -2.86 -2.20
CA VAL A 98 18.78 -4.23 -2.51
C VAL A 98 17.67 -4.97 -3.23
N ARG A 99 18.03 -5.88 -4.14
CA ARG A 99 17.09 -6.66 -4.94
C ARG A 99 17.29 -8.14 -4.71
N TYR A 100 16.19 -8.87 -4.59
CA TYR A 100 16.16 -10.31 -4.40
C TYR A 100 15.20 -10.95 -5.41
N GLU A 101 15.58 -12.12 -5.90
CA GLU A 101 14.70 -12.92 -6.75
C GLU A 101 13.59 -13.56 -5.90
N GLY A 102 12.42 -13.74 -6.52
CA GLY A 102 11.26 -14.36 -5.87
C GLY A 102 11.46 -15.84 -5.55
N ASP A 103 11.90 -16.13 -4.33
CA ASP A 103 11.91 -17.47 -3.72
C ASP A 103 10.50 -17.81 -3.23
N GLY A 104 9.76 -18.60 -4.03
CA GLY A 104 8.84 -19.66 -3.59
C GLY A 104 7.77 -19.42 -2.51
N GLY A 105 7.63 -18.22 -1.94
CA GLY A 105 6.83 -17.94 -0.75
C GLY A 105 7.52 -18.21 0.59
N HIS A 106 8.83 -18.44 0.65
CA HIS A 106 9.50 -18.78 1.92
C HIS A 106 10.17 -17.57 2.57
N ALA A 107 10.27 -17.63 3.89
CA ALA A 107 10.93 -16.62 4.69
C ALA A 107 12.45 -16.81 4.64
N MET A 108 13.16 -15.82 4.12
CA MET A 108 14.59 -15.83 3.88
C MET A 108 15.30 -14.82 4.79
N SER A 109 16.34 -15.26 5.51
CA SER A 109 17.20 -14.32 6.25
C SER A 109 18.19 -13.64 5.30
N ARG A 110 18.33 -12.31 5.44
CA ARG A 110 19.26 -11.47 4.68
C ARG A 110 19.98 -10.51 5.61
N THR A 111 21.21 -10.20 5.24
CA THR A 111 22.07 -9.27 5.97
C THR A 111 22.73 -8.34 4.97
N GLU A 112 22.53 -7.04 5.16
CA GLU A 112 23.02 -6.01 4.25
C GLU A 112 23.78 -4.95 5.04
N THR A 113 24.92 -4.53 4.49
CA THR A 113 25.67 -3.38 5.01
C THR A 113 25.26 -2.12 4.24
N VAL A 114 24.85 -1.10 4.99
CA VAL A 114 24.45 0.22 4.51
C VAL A 114 25.56 1.22 4.82
N PRO A 115 26.13 1.90 3.82
CA PRO A 115 27.08 2.99 4.05
C PRO A 115 26.35 4.22 4.60
N THR A 116 26.98 4.92 5.54
CA THR A 116 26.42 6.09 6.21
C THR A 116 27.34 7.32 6.06
N VAL A 117 26.73 8.50 5.98
CA VAL A 117 27.45 9.79 5.91
C VAL A 117 27.75 10.37 7.29
N ALA A 118 27.13 9.82 8.34
CA ALA A 118 27.34 10.16 9.74
C ALA A 118 27.13 8.90 10.59
N GLU A 119 27.49 8.99 11.88
CA GLU A 119 27.32 7.90 12.84
C GLU A 119 25.85 7.55 12.98
N ALA A 120 25.52 6.29 12.70
CA ALA A 120 24.17 5.77 12.82
C ALA A 120 24.01 5.03 14.15
N THR A 121 22.85 5.19 14.77
CA THR A 121 22.47 4.51 16.00
C THR A 121 21.40 3.45 15.78
N THR A 122 20.80 3.38 14.59
CA THR A 122 19.82 2.35 14.24
C THR A 122 19.90 2.01 12.76
N GLY A 123 19.64 0.75 12.42
CA GLY A 123 19.43 0.32 11.04
C GLY A 123 18.13 -0.47 10.93
N LEU A 124 17.35 -0.20 9.89
CA LEU A 124 16.06 -0.85 9.65
C LEU A 124 15.76 -0.97 8.15
N VAL A 125 14.84 -1.86 7.82
CA VAL A 125 14.23 -1.91 6.49
C VAL A 125 12.98 -1.03 6.52
N GLU A 126 12.94 0.00 5.69
CA GLU A 126 11.83 0.97 5.68
C GLU A 126 10.64 0.42 4.90
N THR A 127 10.90 -0.04 3.68
CA THR A 127 9.87 -0.66 2.84
C THR A 127 10.46 -1.68 1.88
N CYS A 128 9.64 -2.63 1.47
CA CYS A 128 9.94 -3.53 0.36
C CYS A 128 8.74 -3.60 -0.59
N TRP A 129 9.02 -3.74 -1.87
CA TRP A 129 8.02 -3.78 -2.93
C TRP A 129 8.42 -4.76 -4.03
N VAL A 130 7.42 -5.28 -4.73
CA VAL A 130 7.63 -6.11 -5.90
C VAL A 130 8.10 -5.25 -7.08
N THR A 131 9.08 -5.72 -7.84
CA THR A 131 9.62 -5.03 -9.04
C THR A 131 9.11 -5.59 -10.35
#